data_AF-A0A8J5WJI1-F1
#
_entry.id   AF-A0A8J5WJI1-F1
#
_cell.length_a   1.000
_cell.length_b   1.000
_cell.length_c   1.000
_cell.angle_alpha   90.00
_cell.angle_beta   90.00
_cell.angle_gamma   90.00
#
_symmetry.space_group_name_H-M   'P 1'
#
loop_
_entity.id
_entity.type
_entity.pdbx_description
1 polymer ?
#
loop_
_entity_poly.entity_id
_entity_poly.type
_entity_poly.pdbx_seq_one_letter_code
_entity_poly.pdbx_strand_id
1 'polypeptide(L)'
;MMNPGLPLLPWIVCVAFTFCAYFPGHVAGIRKDISLSAPIMCRSTVQGRHLISDDNGYICSALSINPWSQCCPRTGSRYSCQGCKLDLQCCNSYEYCVSCCLDPSRTKEADVLKLKVAKPVTSGTYRNIFDFCMGRCRHSSASVVHENAYASDFHHCFLVQQNSSGSVESDSGPRLPGINISIGRRGESCSSVCRAKGQSCVPSRLSALNKCEM
;
A
#
# COMPACT_ATOMS: atom_id res chain seq x y z
N MET A 1 82.86 -57.79 30.51
CA MET A 1 82.33 -59.12 30.86
C MET A 1 81.12 -59.40 29.99
N MET A 2 81.23 -60.48 29.22
CA MET A 2 80.22 -61.08 28.35
C MET A 2 79.00 -61.51 29.18
N ASN A 3 77.77 -61.23 28.72
CA ASN A 3 76.76 -62.20 28.24
C ASN A 3 75.57 -62.35 29.24
N PRO A 4 74.43 -62.97 28.88
CA PRO A 4 73.43 -62.59 27.87
C PRO A 4 71.98 -62.67 28.44
N GLY A 5 70.96 -62.29 27.65
CA GLY A 5 69.56 -62.55 28.02
C GLY A 5 68.55 -62.00 27.02
N LEU A 6 68.33 -62.74 25.94
CA LEU A 6 67.27 -62.63 24.93
C LEU A 6 65.86 -62.91 25.54
N PRO A 7 64.74 -62.84 24.80
CA PRO A 7 64.09 -61.75 24.07
C PRO A 7 62.70 -61.39 24.69
N LEU A 8 62.17 -60.19 24.41
CA LEU A 8 60.73 -59.92 24.57
C LEU A 8 60.12 -59.61 23.20
N LEU A 9 59.10 -60.40 22.86
CA LEU A 9 58.35 -60.38 21.60
C LEU A 9 57.68 -59.03 21.32
N PRO A 10 57.48 -58.65 20.05
CA PRO A 10 56.71 -57.48 19.67
C PRO A 10 55.22 -57.81 19.68
N TRP A 11 54.49 -57.31 20.68
CA TRP A 11 53.02 -57.21 20.64
C TRP A 11 52.61 -55.85 20.11
N ILE A 12 52.95 -55.59 18.86
CA ILE A 12 52.32 -54.54 18.07
C ILE A 12 52.02 -55.19 16.72
N VAL A 13 50.80 -54.97 16.24
CA VAL A 13 50.25 -55.20 14.89
C VAL A 13 49.09 -56.22 14.89
N CYS A 14 47.89 -55.63 14.78
CA CYS A 14 46.69 -56.19 14.13
C CYS A 14 45.71 -57.07 14.93
N VAL A 15 45.27 -56.64 16.11
CA VAL A 15 43.91 -56.94 16.61
C VAL A 15 43.03 -55.68 16.58
N ALA A 16 43.13 -54.91 15.50
CA ALA A 16 42.35 -53.68 15.29
C ALA A 16 41.58 -53.69 13.96
N PHE A 17 41.25 -54.87 13.43
CA PHE A 17 40.56 -54.99 12.13
C PHE A 17 39.22 -55.74 12.15
N THR A 18 38.68 -56.07 13.32
CA THR A 18 37.42 -56.84 13.42
C THR A 18 36.47 -56.29 14.48
N PHE A 19 36.35 -54.97 14.62
CA PHE A 19 35.27 -54.34 15.41
C PHE A 19 34.77 -53.01 14.82
N CYS A 20 34.84 -52.84 13.49
CA CYS A 20 34.31 -51.65 12.79
C CYS A 20 33.00 -51.92 12.00
N ALA A 21 32.14 -52.85 12.45
CA ALA A 21 30.96 -53.22 11.66
C ALA A 21 29.61 -53.21 12.43
N TYR A 22 29.52 -52.61 13.63
CA TYR A 22 28.26 -52.56 14.38
C TYR A 22 27.98 -51.21 15.05
N PHE A 23 28.20 -50.11 14.32
CA PHE A 23 27.44 -48.89 14.62
C PHE A 23 26.19 -48.92 13.74
N PRO A 24 24.97 -49.00 14.31
CA PRO A 24 23.76 -48.78 13.53
C PRO A 24 23.89 -47.37 12.97
N GLY A 25 23.98 -47.26 11.65
CA GLY A 25 24.08 -45.98 10.97
C GLY A 25 22.99 -45.07 11.52
N HIS A 26 23.38 -43.94 12.09
CA HIS A 26 22.44 -42.88 12.41
C HIS A 26 21.74 -42.52 11.10
N VAL A 27 20.53 -43.04 10.91
CA VAL A 27 19.63 -42.58 9.87
C VAL A 27 19.25 -41.17 10.30
N ALA A 28 20.08 -40.21 9.91
CA ALA A 28 19.72 -38.81 9.90
C ALA A 28 18.65 -38.66 8.81
N GLY A 29 17.41 -38.99 9.16
CA GLY A 29 16.24 -38.60 8.41
C GLY A 29 16.11 -37.09 8.50
N ILE A 30 16.86 -36.36 7.68
CA ILE A 30 16.62 -34.95 7.42
C ILE A 30 15.25 -34.90 6.75
N ARG A 31 14.18 -34.69 7.54
CA ARG A 31 12.89 -34.29 7.00
C ARG A 31 13.14 -32.99 6.25
N LYS A 32 13.08 -33.05 4.92
CA LYS A 32 13.41 -31.94 4.03
C LYS A 32 12.29 -30.89 3.91
N ASP A 33 11.30 -30.91 4.81
CA ASP A 33 10.07 -30.13 4.64
C ASP A 33 9.49 -29.57 5.96
N ILE A 34 10.34 -29.14 6.89
CA ILE A 34 9.92 -28.02 7.76
C ILE A 34 10.47 -26.77 7.08
N SER A 35 9.70 -26.25 6.14
CA SER A 35 9.76 -24.83 5.83
C SER A 35 9.43 -24.11 7.13
N LEU A 36 10.45 -23.76 7.91
CA LEU A 36 10.32 -22.67 8.86
C LEU A 36 10.12 -21.44 7.97
N SER A 37 8.86 -21.17 7.59
CA SER A 37 8.48 -20.00 6.79
C SER A 37 9.24 -18.83 7.38
N ALA A 38 10.07 -18.20 6.55
CA ALA A 38 10.82 -17.04 6.98
C ALA A 38 9.86 -16.09 7.71
N PRO A 39 10.23 -15.55 8.88
CA PRO A 39 9.33 -14.71 9.65
C PRO A 39 8.81 -13.59 8.74
N ILE A 40 7.50 -13.45 8.67
CA ILE A 40 6.85 -12.41 7.86
C ILE A 40 7.34 -11.07 8.39
N MET A 41 8.12 -10.36 7.59
CA MET A 41 8.56 -9.00 7.86
C MET A 41 7.65 -8.05 7.09
N CYS A 42 7.07 -7.07 7.77
CA CYS A 42 6.22 -6.06 7.16
C CYS A 42 6.98 -4.76 6.97
N ARG A 43 6.62 -4.02 5.93
CA ARG A 43 6.90 -2.59 5.87
C ARG A 43 5.74 -1.83 6.51
N SER A 44 6.04 -0.71 7.16
CA SER A 44 5.02 0.09 7.84
C SER A 44 5.23 1.59 7.64
N THR A 45 4.18 2.36 7.87
CA THR A 45 4.21 3.82 7.84
C THR A 45 4.98 4.37 9.03
N VAL A 46 5.92 5.30 8.79
CA VAL A 46 6.76 5.90 9.85
C VAL A 46 6.29 7.32 10.24
N GLN A 47 5.27 7.87 9.56
CA GLN A 47 4.90 9.28 9.70
C GLN A 47 3.93 9.55 10.86
N GLY A 48 3.00 8.65 11.17
CA GLY A 48 2.01 8.83 12.23
C GLY A 48 2.58 8.72 13.63
N ARG A 49 2.17 9.63 14.52
CA ARG A 49 2.57 9.61 15.93
C ARG A 49 1.90 8.49 16.74
N HIS A 50 0.64 8.19 16.43
CA HIS A 50 -0.21 7.34 17.27
C HIS A 50 -0.64 6.04 16.59
N LEU A 51 -0.73 6.06 15.27
CA LEU A 51 -1.19 4.95 14.45
C LEU A 51 -0.09 4.57 13.46
N ILE A 52 -0.09 3.31 13.06
CA ILE A 52 0.78 2.76 12.02
C ILE A 52 -0.08 1.89 11.11
N SER A 53 0.11 2.01 9.80
CA SER A 53 -0.39 1.05 8.80
C SER A 53 0.77 0.20 8.28
N ASP A 54 0.58 -1.11 8.21
CA ASP A 54 1.53 -2.01 7.55
C ASP A 54 1.16 -2.29 6.07
N ASP A 55 2.09 -2.90 5.34
CA ASP A 55 1.95 -3.29 3.93
C ASP A 55 0.97 -4.45 3.70
N ASN A 56 0.62 -5.17 4.76
CA ASN A 56 -0.49 -6.10 4.75
C ASN A 56 -1.85 -5.41 4.87
N GLY A 57 -1.88 -4.12 5.19
CA GLY A 57 -3.08 -3.29 5.28
C GLY A 57 -3.74 -3.30 6.66
N TYR A 58 -3.07 -3.77 7.71
CA TYR A 58 -3.56 -3.62 9.08
C TYR A 58 -3.15 -2.26 9.65
N ILE A 59 -4.00 -1.72 10.52
CA ILE A 59 -3.71 -0.51 11.30
C ILE A 59 -3.65 -0.89 12.77
N CYS A 60 -2.67 -0.35 13.48
CA CYS A 60 -2.55 -0.54 14.91
C CYS A 60 -1.97 0.72 15.57
N SER A 61 -2.05 0.76 16.91
CA SER A 61 -1.33 1.80 17.65
C SER A 61 0.18 1.59 17.50
N ALA A 62 0.93 2.68 17.46
CA ALA A 62 2.39 2.63 17.42
C ALA A 62 3.01 1.82 18.60
N LEU A 63 2.29 1.68 19.72
CA LEU A 63 2.73 0.88 20.87
C LEU A 63 2.47 -0.62 20.71
N SER A 64 1.60 -1.01 19.78
CA SER A 64 1.18 -2.40 19.57
C SER A 64 1.87 -3.10 18.40
N ILE A 65 2.74 -2.39 17.68
CA ILE A 65 3.53 -2.96 16.58
C ILE A 65 4.54 -3.98 17.13
N ASN A 66 4.74 -5.07 16.40
CA ASN A 66 5.74 -6.06 16.77
C ASN A 66 7.16 -5.49 16.46
N PRO A 67 8.07 -5.37 17.44
CA PRO A 67 9.39 -4.79 17.20
C PRO A 67 10.28 -5.61 16.25
N TRP A 68 10.07 -6.92 16.18
CA TRP A 68 10.87 -7.83 15.35
C TRP A 68 10.35 -7.87 13.91
N SER A 69 9.04 -8.05 13.73
CA SER A 69 8.45 -8.18 12.39
C SER A 69 8.01 -6.87 11.76
N GLN A 70 7.92 -5.79 12.54
CA GLN A 70 7.33 -4.49 12.15
C GLN A 70 5.89 -4.58 11.61
N CYS A 71 5.19 -5.69 11.87
CA CYS A 71 3.80 -5.89 11.49
C CYS A 71 2.86 -5.43 12.60
N CYS A 72 1.68 -4.97 12.19
CA CYS A 72 0.58 -4.79 13.13
C CYS A 72 -0.03 -6.13 13.54
N PRO A 73 -0.65 -6.23 14.73
CA PRO A 73 -1.38 -7.42 15.14
C PRO A 73 -2.52 -7.74 14.17
N ARG A 74 -2.66 -9.01 13.78
CA ARG A 74 -3.70 -9.49 12.85
C ARG A 74 -5.08 -9.67 13.51
N THR A 75 -5.40 -8.83 14.48
CA THR A 75 -6.65 -8.89 15.27
C THR A 75 -7.66 -7.82 14.83
N GLY A 76 -7.23 -6.80 14.07
CA GLY A 76 -8.08 -5.69 13.61
C GLY A 76 -8.64 -5.87 12.20
N SER A 77 -9.48 -4.91 11.78
CA SER A 77 -10.00 -4.82 10.40
C SER A 77 -8.87 -4.51 9.42
N ARG A 78 -8.66 -5.40 8.45
CA ARG A 78 -7.75 -5.18 7.33
C ARG A 78 -8.35 -4.18 6.35
N TYR A 79 -7.51 -3.30 5.80
CA TYR A 79 -7.89 -2.25 4.84
C TYR A 79 -8.96 -1.30 5.38
N SER A 80 -8.79 -0.85 6.62
CA SER A 80 -9.78 -0.01 7.28
C SER A 80 -9.83 1.38 6.63
N CYS A 81 -11.03 1.79 6.23
CA CYS A 81 -11.33 3.11 5.70
C CYS A 81 -12.01 4.03 6.74
N GLN A 82 -11.79 3.79 8.04
CA GLN A 82 -12.35 4.64 9.08
C GLN A 82 -11.81 6.08 8.93
N GLY A 83 -12.71 7.07 8.99
CA GLY A 83 -12.34 8.47 8.75
C GLY A 83 -12.09 8.82 7.28
N CYS A 84 -12.51 7.96 6.34
CA CYS A 84 -12.43 8.23 4.90
C CYS A 84 -13.80 8.55 4.31
N LYS A 85 -13.84 9.54 3.41
CA LYS A 85 -14.95 9.79 2.49
C LYS A 85 -14.68 9.07 1.19
N LEU A 86 -15.34 7.93 0.98
CA LEU A 86 -15.10 7.06 -0.17
C LEU A 86 -15.44 7.70 -1.52
N ASP A 87 -16.39 8.64 -1.56
CA ASP A 87 -16.75 9.38 -2.78
C ASP A 87 -15.60 10.28 -3.29
N LEU A 88 -14.81 10.80 -2.34
CA LEU A 88 -13.63 11.63 -2.60
C LEU A 88 -12.34 10.82 -2.63
N GLN A 89 -12.36 9.59 -2.08
CA GLN A 89 -11.19 8.77 -1.81
C GLN A 89 -10.13 9.54 -1.02
N CYS A 90 -10.61 10.31 -0.03
CA CYS A 90 -9.82 11.11 0.87
C CYS A 90 -10.16 10.78 2.32
N CYS A 91 -9.17 10.83 3.19
CA CYS A 91 -9.27 10.54 4.61
C CYS A 91 -8.72 11.69 5.44
N ASN A 92 -9.13 11.74 6.70
CA ASN A 92 -8.62 12.69 7.67
C ASN A 92 -7.32 12.25 8.37
N SER A 93 -6.89 11.01 8.13
CA SER A 93 -5.67 10.43 8.69
C SER A 93 -4.87 9.72 7.59
N TYR A 94 -3.56 9.91 7.62
CA TYR A 94 -2.63 9.30 6.68
C TYR A 94 -2.68 7.77 6.72
N GLU A 95 -2.67 7.18 7.91
CA GLU A 95 -2.60 5.73 8.14
C GLU A 95 -3.88 5.05 7.65
N TYR A 96 -5.04 5.64 7.92
CA TYR A 96 -6.31 5.18 7.37
C TYR A 96 -6.38 5.34 5.86
N CYS A 97 -5.82 6.43 5.30
CA CYS A 97 -5.68 6.57 3.84
C CYS A 97 -4.85 5.45 3.23
N VAL A 98 -3.67 5.14 3.80
CA VAL A 98 -2.77 4.09 3.29
C VAL A 98 -3.45 2.73 3.37
N SER A 99 -4.04 2.37 4.51
CA SER A 99 -4.75 1.10 4.68
C SER A 99 -5.94 0.97 3.73
N CYS A 100 -6.78 1.99 3.62
CA CYS A 100 -7.93 2.01 2.71
C CYS A 100 -7.52 1.91 1.23
N CYS A 101 -6.44 2.58 0.86
CA CYS A 101 -5.87 2.54 -0.49
C CYS A 101 -5.36 1.15 -0.87
N LEU A 102 -4.83 0.39 0.09
CA LEU A 102 -4.33 -0.97 -0.15
C LEU A 102 -5.43 -1.98 -0.46
N ASP A 103 -6.71 -1.65 -0.23
CA ASP A 103 -7.83 -2.51 -0.58
C ASP A 103 -7.85 -2.78 -2.10
N PRO A 104 -7.78 -4.05 -2.56
CA PRO A 104 -7.89 -4.40 -3.97
C PRO A 104 -9.19 -3.95 -4.64
N SER A 105 -10.25 -3.71 -3.87
CA SER A 105 -11.52 -3.15 -4.37
C SER A 105 -11.40 -1.67 -4.76
N ARG A 106 -10.42 -0.96 -4.20
CA ARG A 106 -10.15 0.47 -4.41
C ARG A 106 -9.02 0.69 -5.39
N THR A 107 -7.96 -0.09 -5.26
CA THR A 107 -6.72 0.11 -6.02
C THR A 107 -6.29 -1.18 -6.69
N LYS A 108 -6.34 -1.20 -8.02
CA LYS A 108 -5.88 -2.33 -8.83
C LYS A 108 -4.40 -2.18 -9.14
N GLU A 109 -3.62 -3.22 -8.85
CA GLU A 109 -2.17 -3.25 -9.07
C GLU A 109 -1.75 -2.86 -10.49
N ALA A 110 -2.47 -3.41 -11.48
CA ALA A 110 -2.20 -3.18 -12.90
C ALA A 110 -2.31 -1.71 -13.32
N ASP A 111 -3.14 -0.93 -12.62
CA ASP A 111 -3.39 0.48 -12.92
C ASP A 111 -2.36 1.39 -12.25
N VAL A 112 -1.83 1.00 -11.09
CA VAL A 112 -0.96 1.87 -10.27
C VAL A 112 0.53 1.67 -10.49
N LEU A 113 0.99 0.46 -10.80
CA LEU A 113 2.42 0.20 -10.99
C LEU A 113 2.99 0.86 -12.26
N LYS A 114 2.11 1.24 -13.19
CA LYS A 114 2.47 1.99 -14.40
C LYS A 114 2.52 3.50 -14.19
N LEU A 115 2.02 4.00 -13.05
CA LEU A 115 1.99 5.43 -12.76
C LEU A 115 3.36 5.91 -12.29
N LYS A 116 3.71 7.12 -12.73
CA LYS A 116 4.91 7.82 -12.24
C LYS A 116 4.71 8.28 -10.80
N VAL A 117 5.79 8.23 -10.02
CA VAL A 117 5.82 8.68 -8.63
C VAL A 117 5.48 10.16 -8.51
N ALA A 118 6.01 10.98 -9.42
CA ALA A 118 5.78 12.41 -9.47
C ALA A 118 5.57 12.91 -10.91
N LYS A 119 5.15 14.18 -11.03
CA LYS A 119 4.90 14.86 -12.32
C LYS A 119 6.13 14.95 -13.26
N PRO A 120 7.38 15.14 -12.78
CA PRO A 120 8.52 15.27 -13.69
C PRO A 120 8.71 14.03 -14.57
N VAL A 121 9.04 14.23 -15.84
CA VAL A 121 9.20 13.15 -16.84
C VAL A 121 10.28 12.14 -16.44
N THR A 122 11.28 12.58 -15.69
CA THR A 122 12.39 11.78 -15.15
C THR A 122 12.01 10.90 -13.96
N SER A 123 10.80 11.04 -13.43
CA SER A 123 10.35 10.26 -12.27
C SER A 123 10.13 8.79 -12.63
N GLY A 124 10.64 7.89 -11.79
CA GLY A 124 10.36 6.46 -11.89
C GLY A 124 8.89 6.12 -11.57
N THR A 125 8.56 4.84 -11.66
CA THR A 125 7.26 4.29 -11.27
C THR A 125 7.29 3.72 -9.85
N TYR A 126 6.11 3.43 -9.30
CA TYR A 126 5.99 2.77 -8.01
C TYR A 126 6.42 1.29 -8.10
N ARG A 127 7.05 0.78 -7.04
CA ARG A 127 7.55 -0.62 -6.97
C ARG A 127 6.44 -1.61 -6.63
N ASN A 128 5.52 -1.22 -5.77
CA ASN A 128 4.42 -2.03 -5.26
C ASN A 128 3.26 -1.09 -4.87
N ILE A 129 2.08 -1.66 -4.58
CA ILE A 129 0.88 -0.90 -4.20
C ILE A 129 1.09 -0.14 -2.89
N PHE A 130 1.85 -0.71 -1.95
CA PHE A 130 2.14 -0.05 -0.68
C PHE A 130 2.91 1.26 -0.87
N ASP A 131 3.96 1.26 -1.69
CA ASP A 131 4.72 2.46 -2.04
C ASP A 131 3.85 3.49 -2.78
N PHE A 132 2.93 3.03 -3.62
CA PHE A 132 1.92 3.88 -4.25
C PHE A 132 1.02 4.57 -3.22
N CYS A 133 0.41 3.81 -2.31
CA CYS A 133 -0.49 4.33 -1.30
C CYS A 133 0.24 5.25 -0.31
N MET A 134 1.43 4.87 0.14
CA MET A 134 2.28 5.69 1.00
C MET A 134 2.63 7.04 0.36
N GLY A 135 2.92 7.04 -0.95
CA GLY A 135 3.26 8.24 -1.70
C GLY A 135 2.07 9.14 -1.97
N ARG A 136 0.94 8.55 -2.42
CA ARG A 136 -0.26 9.31 -2.81
C ARG A 136 -1.01 9.89 -1.62
N CYS A 137 -1.13 9.14 -0.52
CA CYS A 137 -1.82 9.60 0.69
C CYS A 137 -1.12 10.76 1.41
N ARG A 138 0.10 11.11 1.01
CA ARG A 138 0.73 12.34 1.50
C ARG A 138 -0.05 13.55 1.01
N HIS A 139 0.09 14.66 1.73
CA HIS A 139 -0.59 15.90 1.40
C HIS A 139 -0.28 16.34 -0.03
N SER A 140 -1.33 16.70 -0.77
CA SER A 140 -1.23 17.20 -2.13
C SER A 140 -1.27 18.71 -2.11
N SER A 141 -0.54 19.38 -3.01
CA SER A 141 -0.70 20.83 -3.17
C SER A 141 -2.13 21.22 -3.59
N ALA A 142 -2.91 20.28 -4.13
CA ALA A 142 -4.31 20.48 -4.46
C ALA A 142 -5.25 20.48 -3.23
N SER A 143 -4.82 19.97 -2.07
CA SER A 143 -5.63 19.99 -0.84
C SER A 143 -5.33 21.19 0.06
N VAL A 144 -4.50 22.13 -0.41
CA VAL A 144 -4.06 23.31 0.34
C VAL A 144 -4.60 24.59 -0.30
N VAL A 145 -5.24 25.42 0.51
CA VAL A 145 -5.70 26.79 0.23
C VAL A 145 -4.69 27.77 0.83
N HIS A 146 -4.40 28.83 0.08
CA HIS A 146 -3.46 29.89 0.50
C HIS A 146 -2.11 29.34 0.98
N GLU A 147 -1.61 28.32 0.28
CA GLU A 147 -0.29 27.68 0.45
C GLU A 147 -0.03 26.97 1.80
N ASN A 148 -0.81 27.26 2.86
CA ASN A 148 -0.54 26.77 4.21
C ASN A 148 -1.78 26.25 4.99
N ALA A 149 -2.99 26.41 4.47
CA ALA A 149 -4.21 25.93 5.13
C ALA A 149 -4.82 24.78 4.34
N TYR A 150 -5.24 23.68 4.97
CA TYR A 150 -5.97 22.65 4.23
C TYR A 150 -7.38 23.13 3.88
N ALA A 151 -7.86 22.79 2.69
CA ALA A 151 -9.22 23.06 2.26
C ALA A 151 -10.27 22.33 3.13
N SER A 152 -9.87 21.19 3.70
CA SER A 152 -10.73 20.28 4.44
C SER A 152 -9.89 19.40 5.35
N ASP A 153 -10.48 18.90 6.43
CA ASP A 153 -9.85 17.88 7.27
C ASP A 153 -9.55 16.59 6.48
N PHE A 154 -10.25 16.32 5.37
CA PHE A 154 -10.04 15.17 4.51
C PHE A 154 -9.02 15.49 3.40
N HIS A 155 -7.75 15.58 3.76
CA HIS A 155 -6.66 16.06 2.89
C HIS A 155 -5.64 14.99 2.50
N HIS A 156 -5.82 13.76 2.98
CA HIS A 156 -5.05 12.57 2.57
C HIS A 156 -5.82 11.80 1.50
N CYS A 157 -5.43 11.91 0.24
CA CYS A 157 -6.21 11.33 -0.87
C CYS A 157 -5.39 10.34 -1.68
N PHE A 158 -6.00 9.24 -2.14
CA PHE A 158 -5.33 8.24 -2.98
C PHE A 158 -5.90 8.13 -4.40
N LEU A 159 -6.84 9.01 -4.76
CA LEU A 159 -7.43 9.03 -6.10
C LEU A 159 -6.35 9.15 -7.18
N VAL A 160 -6.34 8.19 -8.10
CA VAL A 160 -5.64 8.32 -9.37
C VAL A 160 -6.52 9.18 -10.26
N GLN A 161 -6.18 10.46 -10.43
CA GLN A 161 -6.66 11.18 -11.61
C GLN A 161 -6.16 10.40 -12.83
N GLN A 162 -7.04 9.62 -13.46
CA GLN A 162 -6.73 9.08 -14.76
C GLN A 162 -6.54 10.26 -15.70
N ASN A 163 -5.41 10.31 -16.40
CA ASN A 163 -5.22 11.24 -17.50
C ASN A 163 -6.23 10.85 -18.59
N SER A 164 -7.48 11.31 -18.46
CA SER A 164 -8.33 11.58 -19.59
C SER A 164 -7.67 12.75 -20.33
N SER A 165 -6.73 12.40 -21.20
CA SER A 165 -6.32 13.22 -22.33
C SER A 165 -7.56 13.45 -23.19
N GLY A 166 -8.32 14.47 -22.81
CA GLY A 166 -9.62 14.81 -23.37
C GLY A 166 -10.21 15.88 -22.48
N SER A 167 -9.81 17.13 -22.73
CA SER A 167 -10.48 18.36 -22.26
C SER A 167 -11.31 18.16 -20.98
N VAL A 168 -10.65 17.97 -19.85
CA VAL A 168 -11.29 18.16 -18.55
C VAL A 168 -11.31 19.66 -18.34
N GLU A 169 -12.38 20.31 -18.82
CA GLU A 169 -12.86 21.49 -18.12
C GLU A 169 -12.92 21.11 -16.64
N SER A 170 -12.31 21.95 -15.79
CA SER A 170 -12.47 21.84 -14.34
C SER A 170 -13.96 21.77 -14.00
N ASP A 171 -14.48 20.57 -13.86
CA ASP A 171 -15.75 20.32 -13.17
C ASP A 171 -15.43 20.16 -11.69
N SER A 172 -14.90 21.23 -11.11
CA SER A 172 -15.01 21.55 -9.69
C SER A 172 -16.39 22.21 -9.49
N GLY A 173 -17.42 21.42 -9.77
CA GLY A 173 -18.81 21.69 -9.44
C GLY A 173 -19.35 20.54 -8.59
N PRO A 174 -20.40 20.76 -7.78
CA PRO A 174 -21.01 19.69 -7.00
C PRO A 174 -21.44 18.57 -7.93
N ARG A 175 -20.84 17.38 -7.78
CA ARG A 175 -21.17 16.18 -8.56
C ARG A 175 -22.65 15.84 -8.35
N LEU A 176 -23.49 16.27 -9.28
CA LEU A 176 -24.89 15.93 -9.33
C LEU A 176 -25.02 14.68 -10.22
N PRO A 177 -25.22 13.48 -9.66
CA PRO A 177 -25.28 12.25 -10.45
C PRO A 177 -26.40 12.34 -11.50
N GLY A 178 -26.04 12.14 -12.78
CA GLY A 178 -26.98 12.18 -13.90
C GLY A 178 -27.27 13.57 -14.46
N ILE A 179 -26.52 14.61 -14.07
CA ILE A 179 -26.69 15.98 -14.57
C ILE A 179 -25.42 16.42 -15.28
N ASN A 180 -25.55 16.86 -16.54
CA ASN A 180 -24.45 17.43 -17.31
C ASN A 180 -24.54 18.96 -17.27
N ILE A 181 -23.42 19.63 -16.98
CA ILE A 181 -23.35 21.09 -16.93
C ILE A 181 -22.92 21.62 -18.31
N SER A 182 -23.59 22.66 -18.80
CA SER A 182 -23.28 23.27 -20.10
C SER A 182 -23.27 24.79 -20.01
N ILE A 183 -22.25 25.42 -20.56
CA ILE A 183 -22.06 26.88 -20.54
C ILE A 183 -22.62 27.48 -21.85
N GLY A 184 -23.54 28.44 -21.73
CA GLY A 184 -24.12 29.17 -22.87
C GLY A 184 -23.30 30.40 -23.28
N ARG A 185 -23.45 30.85 -24.53
CA ARG A 185 -22.88 32.12 -24.99
C ARG A 185 -23.67 33.31 -24.45
N ARG A 186 -23.06 34.50 -24.49
CA ARG A 186 -23.72 35.75 -24.10
C ARG A 186 -24.96 35.97 -24.96
N GLY A 187 -26.13 36.05 -24.33
CA GLY A 187 -27.42 36.22 -25.00
C GLY A 187 -28.21 34.92 -25.22
N GLU A 188 -27.64 33.75 -24.93
CA GLU A 188 -28.37 32.48 -24.96
C GLU A 188 -29.07 32.21 -23.62
N SER A 189 -30.28 31.63 -23.69
CA SER A 189 -31.00 31.16 -22.50
C SER A 189 -30.52 29.76 -22.09
N CYS A 190 -30.62 29.41 -20.81
CA CYS A 190 -30.28 28.06 -20.36
C CYS A 190 -31.09 26.98 -21.12
N SER A 191 -32.39 27.21 -21.34
CA SER A 191 -33.28 26.27 -22.03
C SER A 191 -32.91 26.05 -23.50
N SER A 192 -32.46 27.08 -24.21
CA SER A 192 -31.96 26.93 -25.58
C SER A 192 -30.68 26.11 -25.65
N VAL A 193 -29.77 26.29 -24.68
CA VAL A 193 -28.50 25.56 -24.61
C VAL A 193 -28.72 24.07 -24.33
N CYS A 194 -29.55 23.71 -23.34
CA CYS A 194 -29.87 22.30 -23.09
C CYS A 194 -30.53 21.64 -24.30
N ARG A 195 -31.49 22.33 -24.94
CA ARG A 195 -32.19 21.82 -26.12
C ARG A 195 -31.24 21.58 -27.30
N ALA A 196 -30.28 22.49 -27.53
CA ALA A 196 -29.27 22.33 -28.57
C ALA A 196 -28.37 21.10 -28.34
N LYS A 197 -28.25 20.64 -27.09
CA LYS A 197 -27.51 19.43 -26.71
C LYS A 197 -28.40 18.18 -26.59
N GLY A 198 -29.68 18.27 -26.93
CA GLY A 198 -30.63 17.16 -26.81
C GLY A 198 -30.95 16.79 -25.36
N GLN A 199 -30.78 17.71 -24.42
CA GLN A 199 -31.01 17.50 -22.99
C GLN A 199 -32.15 18.39 -22.48
N SER A 200 -32.73 18.00 -21.34
CA SER A 200 -33.72 18.81 -20.62
C SER A 200 -33.03 19.55 -19.46
N CYS A 201 -33.26 20.87 -19.36
CA CYS A 201 -32.72 21.64 -18.24
C CYS A 201 -33.45 21.29 -16.94
N VAL A 202 -32.71 21.32 -15.82
CA VAL A 202 -33.25 21.04 -14.47
C VAL A 202 -33.08 22.29 -13.58
N PRO A 203 -34.04 23.24 -13.57
CA PRO A 203 -33.90 24.50 -12.84
C PRO A 203 -33.76 24.33 -11.32
N SER A 204 -34.32 23.26 -10.77
CA SER A 204 -34.24 22.96 -9.32
C SER A 204 -32.82 22.69 -8.82
N ARG A 205 -31.87 22.49 -9.73
CA ARG A 205 -30.46 22.20 -9.43
C ARG A 205 -29.54 23.39 -9.67
N LEU A 206 -30.07 24.51 -10.17
CA LEU A 206 -29.29 25.72 -10.43
C LEU A 206 -28.69 26.33 -9.16
N SER A 207 -29.41 26.21 -8.03
CA SER A 207 -28.94 26.65 -6.71
C SER A 207 -27.74 25.87 -6.20
N ALA A 208 -27.55 24.62 -6.65
CA ALA A 208 -26.37 23.84 -6.33
C ALA A 208 -25.13 24.35 -7.10
N LEU A 209 -25.31 24.87 -8.32
CA LEU A 209 -24.22 25.44 -9.13
C LEU A 209 -23.80 26.84 -8.70
N ASN A 210 -24.64 27.53 -7.94
CA ASN A 210 -24.36 28.89 -7.46
C ASN A 210 -23.60 28.89 -6.12
N LYS A 211 -22.63 27.98 -5.97
CA LYS A 211 -21.74 27.91 -4.83
C LYS A 211 -20.31 28.08 -5.33
N CYS A 212 -19.63 29.11 -4.84
CA CYS A 212 -18.21 29.33 -5.11
C CYS A 212 -17.33 28.48 -4.19
N GLU A 213 -17.65 27.19 -4.00
CA GLU A 213 -16.74 26.28 -3.31
C GLU A 213 -15.59 25.97 -4.28
N MET A 214 -14.45 26.66 -4.08
CA MET A 214 -13.18 26.43 -4.78
C MET A 214 -12.48 25.19 -4.26
#